data_AF-A0A8H8P3E5-F1
#
_entry.id   AF-A0A8H8P3E5-F1
#
_cell.length_a   1.000
_cell.length_b   1.000
_cell.length_c   1.000
_cell.angle_alpha   90.00
_cell.angle_beta   90.00
_cell.angle_gamma   90.00
#
_symmetry.space_group_name_H-M   'P 1'
#
loop_
_entity.id
_entity.type
_entity.pdbx_description
1 polymer ?
#
loop_
_entity_poly.entity_id
_entity_poly.type
_entity_poly.pdbx_seq_one_letter_code
_entity_poly.pdbx_strand_id
1 'polypeptide(L)'
;MFSLTTSSNEDGTEEKPVLLPAGLCSSVAFKTICDFIYPESVGIFPTVTIDNLVGWESVLAATSILQMNSTTQCIMLNLTSASSQIHQSDAARFMRLVVDYDTRPPLATHLVAPLCTFAFRRRPLSPYEFSSMGEKVSALVHYTRESVRDCFLLDQAKWTGNIQTGLMCNQKERCRKAIFQQILENMVNKPGDKPFEDDDESSIFLIASEEGICTSCYPQRSKLAHALMLSMIEGVVKKACSEGASVWNQENLESGNKSEPDKEQIRPVGAV
;
A
#
# COMPACT_ATOMS: atom_id res chain seq x y z
N MET A 1 12.41 9.20 -27.57
CA MET A 1 13.62 9.60 -28.32
C MET A 1 14.59 10.19 -27.32
N PHE A 2 15.64 9.45 -26.95
CA PHE A 2 16.76 10.07 -26.24
C PHE A 2 17.44 10.99 -27.26
N SER A 3 17.44 12.30 -27.02
CA SER A 3 18.44 13.16 -27.66
C SER A 3 19.78 12.70 -27.12
N LEU A 4 20.47 11.87 -27.92
CA LEU A 4 21.90 11.70 -27.81
C LEU A 4 22.51 13.08 -28.10
N THR A 5 22.71 13.88 -27.06
CA THR A 5 23.73 14.91 -27.11
C THR A 5 25.00 14.19 -27.53
N THR A 6 25.45 14.49 -28.74
CA THR A 6 26.69 14.01 -29.36
C THR A 6 27.73 13.68 -28.30
N SER A 7 27.94 12.39 -28.04
CA SER A 7 28.95 11.92 -27.09
C SER A 7 30.30 12.39 -27.61
N SER A 8 30.89 13.36 -26.94
CA SER A 8 32.33 13.58 -27.08
C SER A 8 33.00 12.29 -26.59
N ASN A 9 33.88 11.70 -27.40
CA ASN A 9 34.53 10.41 -27.13
C ASN A 9 35.51 10.44 -25.93
N GLU A 10 35.39 11.41 -25.02
CA GLU A 10 36.34 11.66 -23.93
C GLU A 10 35.77 11.35 -22.53
N ASP A 11 34.46 11.12 -22.41
CA ASP A 11 33.82 10.84 -21.12
C ASP A 11 33.89 9.33 -20.76
N GLY A 12 34.18 9.01 -19.49
CA GLY A 12 34.25 7.63 -18.98
C GLY A 12 35.64 7.03 -18.86
N THR A 13 36.68 7.86 -18.87
CA THR A 13 38.08 7.46 -18.58
C THR A 13 38.45 7.72 -17.12
N GLU A 14 39.57 7.17 -16.63
CA GLU A 14 40.08 7.50 -15.29
C GLU A 14 40.35 9.01 -15.11
N GLU A 15 40.75 9.70 -16.19
CA GLU A 15 41.04 11.13 -16.19
C GLU A 15 39.79 12.00 -16.33
N LYS A 16 38.70 11.46 -16.88
CA LYS A 16 37.39 12.11 -17.04
C LYS A 16 36.26 11.13 -16.71
N PRO A 17 36.03 10.84 -15.42
CA PRO A 17 34.99 9.89 -15.03
C PRO A 17 33.61 10.45 -15.34
N VAL A 18 32.68 9.58 -15.75
CA VAL A 18 31.26 9.94 -15.81
C VAL A 18 30.77 10.19 -14.39
N LEU A 19 30.40 11.43 -14.09
CA LEU A 19 29.85 11.79 -12.79
C LEU A 19 28.34 11.65 -12.82
N LEU A 20 27.82 10.70 -12.04
CA LEU A 20 26.40 10.66 -11.73
C LEU A 20 26.08 11.81 -10.77
N PRO A 21 25.04 12.63 -11.04
CA PRO A 21 24.62 13.66 -10.11
C PRO A 21 24.33 13.06 -8.73
N ALA A 22 24.81 13.70 -7.67
CA ALA A 22 24.67 13.20 -6.30
C ALA A 22 23.21 13.00 -5.86
N GLY A 23 22.26 13.71 -6.49
CA GLY A 23 20.83 13.55 -6.26
C GLY A 23 20.19 12.37 -7.00
N LEU A 24 20.93 11.66 -7.84
CA LEU A 24 20.40 10.65 -8.76
C LEU A 24 20.46 9.23 -8.17
N CYS A 25 21.53 8.90 -7.45
CA CYS A 25 21.72 7.57 -6.88
C CYS A 25 22.74 7.61 -5.72
N SER A 26 22.41 7.00 -4.58
CA SER A 26 23.38 6.80 -3.50
C SER A 26 24.42 5.73 -3.88
N SER A 27 25.59 5.73 -3.25
CA SER A 27 26.61 4.69 -3.52
C SER A 27 26.10 3.27 -3.27
N VAL A 28 25.25 3.10 -2.26
CA VAL A 28 24.60 1.81 -1.94
C VAL A 28 23.63 1.41 -3.05
N ALA A 29 22.72 2.31 -3.45
CA ALA A 29 21.77 2.02 -4.51
C ALA A 29 22.48 1.74 -5.85
N PHE A 30 23.54 2.49 -6.15
CA PHE A 30 24.34 2.31 -7.35
C PHE A 30 25.01 0.95 -7.37
N LYS A 31 25.64 0.56 -6.25
CA LYS A 31 26.24 -0.77 -6.11
C LYS A 31 25.21 -1.88 -6.33
N THR A 32 24.04 -1.79 -5.70
CA THR A 32 22.97 -2.78 -5.88
C THR A 32 22.50 -2.85 -7.34
N ILE A 33 22.38 -1.71 -8.02
CA ILE A 33 22.05 -1.67 -9.45
C ILE A 33 23.15 -2.35 -10.29
N CYS A 34 24.43 -2.10 -9.98
CA CYS A 34 25.54 -2.80 -10.62
C CYS A 34 25.45 -4.32 -10.41
N ASP A 35 25.06 -4.79 -9.22
CA ASP A 35 24.89 -6.22 -8.94
C ASP A 35 23.74 -6.85 -9.76
N PHE A 36 22.73 -6.07 -10.17
CA PHE A 36 21.71 -6.52 -11.12
C PHE A 36 22.21 -6.58 -12.58
N ILE A 37 23.05 -5.62 -12.99
CA ILE A 37 23.57 -5.53 -14.37
C ILE A 37 24.71 -6.54 -14.58
N TYR A 38 25.57 -6.69 -13.58
CA TYR A 38 26.78 -7.50 -13.58
C TYR A 38 26.76 -8.49 -12.41
N PRO A 39 25.86 -9.49 -12.44
CA PRO A 39 25.77 -10.47 -11.36
C PRO A 39 27.05 -11.32 -11.27
N GLU A 40 27.41 -11.75 -10.06
CA GLU A 40 28.58 -12.61 -9.80
C GLU A 40 28.52 -13.94 -10.58
N SER A 41 27.31 -14.40 -10.91
CA SER A 41 27.07 -15.59 -11.71
C SER A 41 25.77 -15.45 -12.51
N VAL A 42 25.72 -16.08 -13.68
CA VAL A 42 24.56 -16.03 -14.57
C VAL A 42 23.32 -16.52 -13.83
N GLY A 43 22.29 -15.67 -13.77
CA GLY A 43 21.00 -15.99 -13.14
C GLY A 43 20.95 -15.77 -11.63
N ILE A 44 22.04 -15.34 -10.98
CA ILE A 44 22.03 -14.99 -9.55
C ILE A 44 21.83 -13.48 -9.42
N PHE A 45 20.64 -13.07 -9.01
CA PHE A 45 20.33 -11.66 -8.77
C PHE A 45 20.37 -11.32 -7.26
N PRO A 46 20.53 -10.03 -6.91
CA PRO A 46 20.42 -9.58 -5.53
C PRO A 46 19.14 -10.08 -4.87
N THR A 47 19.27 -10.60 -3.64
CA THR A 47 18.10 -11.08 -2.88
C THR A 47 17.30 -9.89 -2.38
N VAL A 48 16.07 -9.76 -2.88
CA VAL A 48 15.14 -8.70 -2.49
C VAL A 48 14.34 -9.14 -1.27
N THR A 49 14.55 -8.45 -0.14
CA THR A 49 13.91 -8.75 1.15
C THR A 49 13.10 -7.58 1.68
N ILE A 50 12.05 -7.87 2.44
CA ILE A 50 11.16 -6.84 2.99
C ILE A 50 11.78 -6.07 4.16
N ASP A 51 12.71 -6.71 4.88
CA ASP A 51 13.42 -6.15 6.05
C ASP A 51 14.22 -4.89 5.72
N ASN A 52 14.56 -4.68 4.44
CA ASN A 52 15.31 -3.51 3.98
C ASN A 52 14.49 -2.64 3.02
N LEU A 53 13.22 -2.39 3.35
CA LEU A 53 12.31 -1.63 2.48
C LEU A 53 12.83 -0.21 2.16
N VAL A 54 13.51 0.43 3.13
CA VAL A 54 14.14 1.75 2.95
C VAL A 54 15.26 1.71 1.91
N GLY A 55 16.09 0.67 1.95
CA GLY A 55 17.14 0.47 0.94
C GLY A 55 16.54 0.25 -0.45
N TRP A 56 15.50 -0.58 -0.55
CA TRP A 56 14.83 -0.86 -1.81
C TRP A 56 14.12 0.35 -2.40
N GLU A 57 13.54 1.22 -1.58
CA GLU A 57 12.97 2.50 -2.05
C GLU A 57 14.01 3.35 -2.80
N SER A 58 15.22 3.45 -2.26
CA SER A 58 16.30 4.21 -2.91
C SER A 58 16.73 3.57 -4.24
N VAL A 59 16.76 2.23 -4.28
CA VAL A 59 17.07 1.48 -5.52
C VAL A 59 15.96 1.66 -6.55
N LEU A 60 14.68 1.56 -6.16
CA LEU A 60 13.52 1.75 -7.03
C LEU A 60 13.47 3.16 -7.62
N ALA A 61 13.77 4.18 -6.81
CA ALA A 61 13.88 5.56 -7.28
C ALA A 61 14.98 5.69 -8.34
N ALA A 62 16.17 5.16 -8.07
CA ALA A 62 17.28 5.19 -9.01
C ALA A 62 16.99 4.39 -10.30
N THR A 63 16.40 3.20 -10.21
CA THR A 63 16.04 2.40 -11.39
C THR A 63 14.95 3.07 -12.23
N SER A 64 14.01 3.78 -11.59
CA SER A 64 13.01 4.59 -12.29
C SER A 64 13.65 5.74 -13.07
N ILE A 65 14.55 6.51 -12.45
CA ILE A 65 15.26 7.62 -13.12
C ILE A 65 16.12 7.11 -14.29
N LEU A 66 16.79 5.97 -14.10
CA LEU A 66 17.61 5.31 -15.12
C LEU A 66 16.80 4.50 -16.14
N GLN A 67 15.46 4.51 -16.04
CA GLN A 67 14.54 3.79 -16.93
C GLN A 67 14.79 2.27 -17.01
N MET A 68 15.25 1.67 -15.92
CA MET A 68 15.53 0.24 -15.78
C MET A 68 14.26 -0.54 -15.43
N ASN A 69 13.23 -0.45 -16.27
CA ASN A 69 11.87 -0.97 -16.01
C ASN A 69 11.85 -2.44 -15.60
N SER A 70 12.65 -3.30 -16.25
CA SER A 70 12.74 -4.73 -15.90
C SER A 70 13.31 -4.97 -14.51
N THR A 71 14.24 -4.12 -14.06
CA THR A 71 14.82 -4.22 -12.71
C THR A 71 13.80 -3.74 -11.68
N THR A 72 13.13 -2.61 -11.93
CA THR A 72 12.01 -2.12 -11.11
C THR A 72 10.95 -3.20 -10.94
N GLN A 73 10.52 -3.84 -12.03
CA GLN A 73 9.53 -4.92 -12.00
C GLN A 73 10.01 -6.16 -11.23
N CYS A 74 11.29 -6.54 -11.38
CA CYS A 74 11.88 -7.65 -10.64
C CYS A 74 11.84 -7.38 -9.13
N ILE A 75 12.26 -6.19 -8.70
CA ILE A 75 12.24 -5.79 -7.29
C ILE A 75 10.79 -5.78 -6.76
N MET A 76 9.88 -5.13 -7.47
CA MET A 76 8.46 -5.07 -7.06
C MET A 76 7.81 -6.45 -7.01
N LEU A 77 8.11 -7.36 -7.94
CA LEU A 77 7.61 -8.74 -7.90
C LEU A 77 8.06 -9.48 -6.63
N ASN A 78 9.32 -9.32 -6.23
CA ASN A 78 9.83 -9.97 -5.02
C ASN A 78 9.22 -9.36 -3.75
N LEU A 79 9.16 -8.03 -3.65
CA LEU A 79 8.56 -7.34 -2.51
C LEU A 79 7.06 -7.70 -2.37
N THR A 80 6.32 -7.72 -3.47
CA THR A 80 4.88 -8.06 -3.46
C THR A 80 4.64 -9.53 -3.14
N SER A 81 5.52 -10.44 -3.58
CA SER A 81 5.46 -11.87 -3.22
C SER A 81 5.72 -12.11 -1.72
N ALA A 82 6.53 -11.26 -1.09
CA ALA A 82 6.80 -11.29 0.35
C ALA A 82 5.81 -10.44 1.18
N SER A 83 4.75 -9.91 0.59
CA SER A 83 3.84 -8.94 1.25
C SER A 83 3.15 -9.46 2.52
N SER A 84 3.03 -10.78 2.69
CA SER A 84 2.48 -11.37 3.92
C SER A 84 3.40 -11.22 5.14
N GLN A 85 4.67 -10.86 4.94
CA GLN A 85 5.68 -10.69 5.97
C GLN A 85 5.90 -9.21 6.34
N ILE A 86 5.13 -8.29 5.77
CA ILE A 86 5.27 -6.85 6.04
C ILE A 86 4.94 -6.57 7.49
N HIS A 87 5.90 -5.99 8.21
CA HIS A 87 5.65 -5.39 9.51
C HIS A 87 4.69 -4.20 9.40
N GLN A 88 3.80 -4.04 10.38
CA GLN A 88 2.81 -2.95 10.38
C GLN A 88 3.47 -1.57 10.25
N SER A 89 4.63 -1.37 10.88
CA SER A 89 5.46 -0.16 10.79
C SER A 89 5.88 0.20 9.35
N ASP A 90 6.00 -0.80 8.47
CA ASP A 90 6.41 -0.65 7.07
C ASP A 90 5.24 -0.71 6.09
N ALA A 91 4.03 -1.06 6.54
CA ALA A 91 2.86 -1.19 5.67
C ALA A 91 2.52 0.13 4.95
N ALA A 92 2.68 1.26 5.62
CA ALA A 92 2.51 2.60 5.05
C ALA A 92 3.45 2.83 3.85
N ARG A 93 4.74 2.58 4.06
CA ARG A 93 5.80 2.72 3.05
C ARG A 93 5.59 1.74 1.91
N PHE A 94 5.29 0.48 2.21
CA PHE A 94 5.05 -0.55 1.21
C PHE A 94 3.89 -0.20 0.28
N MET A 95 2.75 0.24 0.82
CA MET A 95 1.61 0.64 -0.01
C MET A 95 1.97 1.77 -0.97
N ARG A 96 2.75 2.76 -0.51
CA ARG A 96 3.26 3.83 -1.38
C ARG A 96 4.13 3.26 -2.49
N LEU A 97 5.09 2.39 -2.18
CA LEU A 97 5.97 1.79 -3.20
C LEU A 97 5.17 0.99 -4.24
N VAL A 98 4.12 0.27 -3.82
CA VAL A 98 3.22 -0.43 -4.75
C VAL A 98 2.53 0.57 -5.69
N VAL A 99 2.00 1.67 -5.17
CA VAL A 99 1.33 2.69 -5.99
C VAL A 99 2.29 3.42 -6.92
N ASP A 100 3.50 3.73 -6.46
CA ASP A 100 4.48 4.51 -7.21
C ASP A 100 5.20 3.69 -8.29
N TYR A 101 5.44 2.39 -8.04
CA TYR A 101 6.32 1.57 -8.88
C TYR A 101 5.70 0.30 -9.45
N ASP A 102 4.60 -0.24 -8.91
CA ASP A 102 4.01 -1.45 -9.49
C ASP A 102 3.09 -1.09 -10.67
N THR A 103 3.61 -1.29 -11.88
CA THR A 103 2.88 -1.01 -13.10
C THR A 103 1.96 -2.16 -13.53
N ARG A 104 1.84 -3.23 -12.73
CA ARG A 104 1.11 -4.45 -13.11
C ARG A 104 -0.27 -4.50 -12.48
N PRO A 105 -1.33 -4.73 -13.26
CA PRO A 105 -2.61 -5.11 -12.71
C PRO A 105 -2.60 -6.57 -12.18
N PRO A 106 -3.36 -6.86 -11.11
CA PRO A 106 -4.18 -5.93 -10.35
C PRO A 106 -3.42 -5.39 -9.13
N LEU A 107 -3.09 -4.09 -9.14
CA LEU A 107 -2.54 -3.35 -7.99
C LEU A 107 -3.32 -3.62 -6.69
N ALA A 108 -4.64 -3.80 -6.84
CA ALA A 108 -5.57 -4.09 -5.76
C ALA A 108 -5.18 -5.33 -4.93
N THR A 109 -4.59 -6.38 -5.50
CA THR A 109 -4.28 -7.61 -4.74
C THR A 109 -3.19 -7.38 -3.70
N HIS A 110 -2.19 -6.56 -4.03
CA HIS A 110 -1.06 -6.26 -3.15
C HIS A 110 -1.40 -5.23 -2.07
N LEU A 111 -2.44 -4.42 -2.29
CA LEU A 111 -2.87 -3.39 -1.35
C LEU A 111 -3.88 -3.88 -0.31
N VAL A 112 -4.63 -4.96 -0.57
CA VAL A 112 -5.72 -5.39 0.34
C VAL A 112 -5.23 -5.66 1.76
N ALA A 113 -4.19 -6.48 1.94
CA ALA A 113 -3.70 -6.84 3.27
C ALA A 113 -3.20 -5.62 4.08
N PRO A 114 -2.28 -4.78 3.58
CA PRO A 114 -1.85 -3.59 4.31
C PRO A 114 -2.99 -2.59 4.49
N LEU A 115 -3.89 -2.45 3.53
CA LEU A 115 -5.06 -1.57 3.65
C LEU A 115 -6.02 -2.04 4.75
N CYS A 116 -6.21 -3.35 4.94
CA CYS A 116 -7.02 -3.88 6.05
C CYS A 116 -6.48 -3.44 7.42
N THR A 117 -5.15 -3.45 7.58
CA THR A 117 -4.47 -3.01 8.81
C THR A 117 -4.87 -1.58 9.14
N PHE A 118 -4.85 -0.67 8.17
CA PHE A 118 -5.26 0.72 8.40
C PHE A 118 -6.77 0.92 8.41
N ALA A 119 -7.55 0.16 7.65
CA ALA A 119 -9.00 0.32 7.56
C ALA A 119 -9.69 -0.04 8.87
N PHE A 120 -9.23 -1.11 9.53
CA PHE A 120 -9.85 -1.64 10.74
C PHE A 120 -9.20 -1.16 12.04
N ARG A 121 -8.12 -0.37 11.96
CA ARG A 121 -7.47 0.20 13.15
C ARG A 121 -8.33 1.28 13.79
N ARG A 122 -8.43 1.26 15.12
CA ARG A 122 -9.19 2.25 15.90
C ARG A 122 -8.56 3.64 15.85
N ARG A 123 -7.23 3.71 15.89
CA ARG A 123 -6.48 4.99 15.84
C ARG A 123 -6.51 5.64 14.45
N PRO A 124 -6.46 6.98 14.38
CA PRO A 124 -6.20 7.68 13.12
C PRO A 124 -4.79 7.35 12.58
N LEU A 125 -4.50 7.81 11.36
CA LEU A 125 -3.13 7.81 10.84
C LEU A 125 -2.27 8.77 11.68
N SER A 126 -1.07 8.34 12.05
CA SER A 126 -0.07 9.22 12.63
C SER A 126 0.48 10.16 11.57
N PRO A 127 1.07 11.31 11.95
CA PRO A 127 1.73 12.20 10.99
C PRO A 127 2.83 11.50 10.18
N TYR A 128 3.58 10.59 10.82
CA TYR A 128 4.62 9.81 10.17
C TYR A 128 4.05 8.87 9.11
N GLU A 129 2.98 8.14 9.43
CA GLU A 129 2.30 7.24 8.49
C GLU A 129 1.74 8.01 7.29
N PHE A 130 1.08 9.14 7.55
CA PHE A 130 0.57 10.00 6.49
C PHE A 130 1.69 10.46 5.55
N SER A 131 2.81 10.93 6.12
CA SER A 131 3.97 11.36 5.34
C SER A 131 4.63 10.20 4.55
N SER A 132 4.62 8.99 5.11
CA SER A 132 5.22 7.80 4.49
C SER A 132 4.36 7.19 3.39
N MET A 133 3.03 7.33 3.48
CA MET A 133 2.07 6.88 2.46
C MET A 133 1.99 7.81 1.25
N GLY A 134 2.14 9.12 1.47
CA GLY A 134 1.82 10.13 0.46
C GLY A 134 0.31 10.31 0.28
N GLU A 135 -0.07 11.28 -0.56
CA GLU A 135 -1.45 11.74 -0.69
C GLU A 135 -2.38 10.66 -1.26
N LYS A 136 -1.99 9.99 -2.35
CA LYS A 136 -2.81 8.97 -3.03
C LYS A 136 -3.19 7.83 -2.10
N VAL A 137 -2.19 7.23 -1.44
CA VAL A 137 -2.42 6.10 -0.53
C VAL A 137 -3.17 6.55 0.72
N SER A 138 -2.86 7.72 1.27
CA SER A 138 -3.60 8.26 2.43
C SER A 138 -5.07 8.47 2.10
N ALA A 139 -5.38 9.02 0.92
CA ALA A 139 -6.75 9.16 0.44
C ALA A 139 -7.47 7.82 0.30
N LEU A 140 -6.81 6.78 -0.25
CA LEU A 140 -7.37 5.43 -0.32
C LEU A 140 -7.66 4.85 1.08
N VAL A 141 -6.73 5.02 2.02
CA VAL A 141 -6.93 4.59 3.41
C VAL A 141 -8.12 5.29 4.03
N HIS A 142 -8.23 6.61 3.87
CA HIS A 142 -9.37 7.38 4.38
C HIS A 142 -10.69 6.93 3.75
N TYR A 143 -10.75 6.83 2.42
CA TYR A 143 -11.92 6.35 1.70
C TYR A 143 -12.36 4.95 2.16
N THR A 144 -11.40 4.05 2.37
CA THR A 144 -11.69 2.68 2.82
C THR A 144 -12.20 2.67 4.25
N ARG A 145 -11.61 3.48 5.14
CA ARG A 145 -12.08 3.63 6.54
C ARG A 145 -13.52 4.14 6.56
N GLU A 146 -13.85 5.16 5.78
CA GLU A 146 -15.22 5.67 5.69
C GLU A 146 -16.17 4.64 5.07
N SER A 147 -15.77 3.95 4.00
CA SER A 147 -16.58 2.88 3.39
C SER A 147 -16.92 1.75 4.37
N VAL A 148 -15.96 1.39 5.24
CA VAL A 148 -16.19 0.43 6.33
C VAL A 148 -17.20 0.98 7.33
N ARG A 149 -17.06 2.24 7.77
CA ARG A 149 -18.00 2.89 8.70
C ARG A 149 -19.41 2.95 8.13
N ASP A 150 -19.55 3.36 6.88
CA ASP A 150 -20.83 3.46 6.18
C ASP A 150 -21.54 2.11 6.10
N CYS A 151 -20.78 1.02 5.86
CA CYS A 151 -21.34 -0.33 5.88
C CYS A 151 -22.00 -0.65 7.23
N PHE A 152 -21.34 -0.31 8.33
CA PHE A 152 -21.89 -0.55 9.67
C PHE A 152 -23.09 0.35 9.99
N LEU A 153 -23.12 1.59 9.49
CA LEU A 153 -24.20 2.53 9.78
C LEU A 153 -25.46 2.27 8.94
N LEU A 154 -25.31 1.94 7.65
CA LEU A 154 -26.41 1.80 6.70
C LEU A 154 -27.05 0.40 6.72
N ASP A 155 -26.24 -0.65 6.93
CA ASP A 155 -26.64 -2.06 6.76
C ASP A 155 -26.63 -2.84 8.10
N GLN A 156 -27.02 -2.20 9.22
CA GLN A 156 -26.90 -2.79 10.57
C GLN A 156 -27.51 -4.19 10.70
N ALA A 157 -28.71 -4.41 10.17
CA ALA A 157 -29.41 -5.68 10.25
C ALA A 157 -28.65 -6.80 9.52
N LYS A 158 -28.10 -6.51 8.35
CA LYS A 158 -27.31 -7.44 7.53
C LYS A 158 -26.04 -7.86 8.27
N TRP A 159 -25.26 -6.89 8.75
CA TRP A 159 -23.99 -7.19 9.41
C TRP A 159 -24.16 -7.85 10.77
N THR A 160 -25.20 -7.47 11.53
CA THR A 160 -25.56 -8.17 12.78
C THR A 160 -25.92 -9.64 12.51
N GLY A 161 -26.66 -9.92 11.43
CA GLY A 161 -27.03 -11.28 11.02
C GLY A 161 -25.84 -12.15 10.61
N ASN A 162 -24.79 -11.54 10.05
CA ASN A 162 -23.56 -12.22 9.62
C ASN A 162 -22.66 -12.66 10.79
N ILE A 163 -22.86 -12.12 12.00
CA ILE A 163 -22.11 -12.53 13.19
C ILE A 163 -22.53 -13.96 13.57
N GLN A 164 -21.61 -14.91 13.39
CA GLN A 164 -21.79 -16.26 13.87
C GLN A 164 -21.71 -16.27 15.40
N THR A 165 -22.50 -17.13 16.04
CA THR A 165 -22.48 -17.30 17.50
C THR A 165 -21.96 -18.69 17.84
N GLY A 166 -21.52 -18.88 19.08
CA GLY A 166 -21.13 -20.20 19.56
C GLY A 166 -22.24 -21.23 19.36
N LEU A 167 -21.88 -22.47 19.03
CA LEU A 167 -22.83 -23.56 18.76
C LEU A 167 -23.85 -23.74 19.89
N MET A 168 -23.40 -23.59 21.13
CA MET A 168 -24.20 -23.73 22.35
C MET A 168 -24.81 -22.40 22.83
N CYS A 169 -24.88 -21.39 21.97
CA CYS A 169 -25.46 -20.10 22.33
C CYS A 169 -27.00 -20.15 22.29
N ASN A 170 -27.62 -20.06 23.46
CA ASN A 170 -29.07 -19.98 23.61
C ASN A 170 -29.63 -18.56 23.44
N GLN A 171 -28.76 -17.55 23.32
CA GLN A 171 -29.13 -16.13 23.21
C GLN A 171 -28.48 -15.50 21.96
N LYS A 172 -28.67 -16.13 20.79
CA LYS A 172 -27.96 -15.77 19.55
C LYS A 172 -28.11 -14.30 19.19
N GLU A 173 -29.34 -13.81 19.09
CA GLU A 173 -29.62 -12.42 18.73
C GLU A 173 -29.05 -11.41 19.73
N ARG A 174 -29.15 -11.69 21.03
CA ARG A 174 -28.56 -10.83 22.06
C ARG A 174 -27.04 -10.76 21.93
N CYS A 175 -26.37 -11.89 21.75
CA CYS A 175 -24.92 -11.94 21.60
C CYS A 175 -24.46 -11.24 20.31
N ARG A 176 -25.17 -11.44 19.20
CA ARG A 176 -24.89 -10.74 17.92
C ARG A 176 -24.97 -9.23 18.09
N LYS A 177 -26.05 -8.73 18.68
CA LYS A 177 -26.24 -7.31 18.96
C LYS A 177 -25.17 -6.76 19.90
N ALA A 178 -24.84 -7.48 20.96
CA ALA A 178 -23.80 -7.07 21.90
C ALA A 178 -22.41 -6.98 21.23
N ILE A 179 -22.03 -7.97 20.42
CA ILE A 179 -20.77 -7.94 19.65
C ILE A 179 -20.79 -6.79 18.66
N PHE A 180 -21.88 -6.62 17.90
CA PHE A 180 -22.02 -5.56 16.92
C PHE A 180 -21.93 -4.17 17.56
N GLN A 181 -22.61 -3.97 18.69
CA GLN A 181 -22.59 -2.73 19.45
C GLN A 181 -21.17 -2.38 19.93
N GLN A 182 -20.40 -3.37 20.40
CA GLN A 182 -18.99 -3.15 20.77
C GLN A 182 -18.11 -2.80 19.57
N ILE A 183 -18.38 -3.33 18.37
CA ILE A 183 -17.68 -2.89 17.14
C ILE A 183 -17.99 -1.41 16.85
N LEU A 184 -19.26 -1.00 16.95
CA LEU A 184 -19.66 0.40 16.78
C LEU A 184 -18.96 1.31 17.80
N GLU A 185 -18.93 0.91 19.07
CA GLU A 185 -18.25 1.65 20.13
C GLU A 185 -16.75 1.75 19.86
N ASN A 186 -16.11 0.69 19.40
CA ASN A 186 -14.69 0.71 19.04
C ASN A 186 -14.37 1.64 17.86
N MET A 187 -15.32 1.89 16.94
CA MET A 187 -15.15 2.83 15.84
C MET A 187 -15.21 4.29 16.28
N VAL A 188 -15.95 4.59 17.36
CA VAL A 188 -16.13 5.95 17.89
C VAL A 188 -15.10 6.26 18.98
N ASN A 189 -14.85 5.28 19.86
CA ASN A 189 -14.00 5.47 21.03
C ASN A 189 -12.53 5.26 20.67
N LYS A 190 -11.74 6.34 20.80
CA LYS A 190 -10.29 6.26 20.73
C LYS A 190 -9.79 5.25 21.78
N PRO A 191 -8.81 4.38 21.45
CA PRO A 191 -8.06 3.69 22.48
C PRO A 191 -7.52 4.76 23.43
N GLY A 192 -7.56 4.51 24.75
CA GLY A 192 -7.17 5.52 25.75
C GLY A 192 -5.80 6.15 25.48
N ASP A 193 -5.51 7.27 26.16
CA ASP A 193 -4.36 8.18 25.98
C ASP A 193 -2.97 7.55 26.26
N LYS A 194 -2.76 6.28 25.93
CA LYS A 194 -1.42 5.77 25.72
C LYS A 194 -0.79 6.54 24.57
N PRO A 195 0.49 6.96 24.71
CA PRO A 195 1.21 7.61 23.63
C PRO A 195 1.09 6.80 22.33
N PHE A 196 1.34 7.46 21.20
CA PHE A 196 1.52 6.80 19.91
C PHE A 196 2.77 5.89 20.00
N GLU A 197 2.69 4.80 20.77
CA GLU A 197 3.57 3.66 20.61
C GLU A 197 3.26 3.10 19.22
N ASP A 198 4.32 2.88 18.45
CA ASP A 198 4.26 2.59 17.02
C ASP A 198 3.53 1.27 16.69
N ASP A 199 3.20 0.46 17.71
CA ASP A 199 2.64 -0.89 17.60
C ASP A 199 1.22 -1.03 18.20
N ASP A 200 0.40 0.03 18.26
CA ASP A 200 -1.02 -0.17 18.64
C ASP A 200 -1.79 -0.90 17.52
N GLU A 201 -1.86 -2.22 17.65
CA GLU A 201 -2.63 -3.15 16.80
C GLU A 201 -4.14 -3.16 17.13
N SER A 202 -4.65 -2.17 17.86
CA SER A 202 -6.06 -2.16 18.27
C SER A 202 -7.02 -2.06 17.08
N SER A 203 -7.61 -3.21 16.75
CA SER A 203 -8.65 -3.36 15.75
C SER A 203 -10.03 -3.03 16.30
N ILE A 204 -10.94 -2.52 15.45
CA ILE A 204 -12.36 -2.33 15.79
C ILE A 204 -13.07 -3.65 16.13
N PHE A 205 -12.51 -4.79 15.70
CA PHE A 205 -13.01 -6.14 15.98
C PHE A 205 -12.48 -6.73 17.29
N LEU A 206 -11.64 -6.00 18.05
CA LEU A 206 -11.16 -6.44 19.35
C LEU A 206 -12.23 -6.12 20.42
N ILE A 207 -12.98 -7.15 20.83
CA ILE A 207 -14.11 -7.01 21.75
C ILE A 207 -13.62 -7.20 23.19
N ALA A 208 -13.49 -6.12 23.95
CA ALA A 208 -12.98 -6.18 25.32
C ALA A 208 -14.06 -6.56 26.35
N SER A 209 -15.27 -6.02 26.22
CA SER A 209 -16.32 -6.11 27.22
C SER A 209 -17.07 -7.45 27.19
N GLU A 210 -17.50 -7.88 28.38
CA GLU A 210 -18.36 -9.04 28.65
C GLU A 210 -19.85 -8.72 28.49
N GLU A 211 -20.20 -7.44 28.48
CA GLU A 211 -21.56 -6.99 28.64
C GLU A 211 -22.48 -7.50 27.52
N GLY A 212 -23.59 -8.13 27.92
CA GLY A 212 -24.60 -8.63 26.99
C GLY A 212 -24.22 -9.90 26.21
N ILE A 213 -23.03 -10.48 26.45
CA ILE A 213 -22.57 -11.71 25.79
C ILE A 213 -22.76 -12.91 26.73
N CYS A 214 -23.26 -14.04 26.21
CA CYS A 214 -23.40 -15.26 27.01
C CYS A 214 -22.05 -15.96 27.25
N THR A 215 -22.01 -16.86 28.25
CA THR A 215 -20.81 -17.64 28.63
C THR A 215 -20.22 -18.49 27.50
N SER A 216 -21.03 -18.91 26.52
CA SER A 216 -20.58 -19.67 25.35
C SER A 216 -19.92 -18.79 24.28
N CYS A 217 -20.43 -17.58 24.07
CA CYS A 217 -19.91 -16.64 23.07
C CYS A 217 -18.73 -15.82 23.61
N TYR A 218 -18.70 -15.53 24.90
CA TYR A 218 -17.72 -14.64 25.51
C TYR A 218 -16.25 -15.04 25.25
N PRO A 219 -15.83 -16.31 25.43
CA PRO A 219 -14.44 -16.70 25.23
C PRO A 219 -13.95 -16.55 23.78
N GLN A 220 -14.88 -16.52 22.83
CA GLN A 220 -14.61 -16.45 21.39
C GLN A 220 -15.07 -15.15 20.75
N ARG A 221 -15.50 -14.15 21.54
CA ARG A 221 -16.12 -12.90 21.04
C ARG A 221 -15.30 -12.18 19.97
N SER A 222 -13.99 -12.03 20.17
CA SER A 222 -13.10 -11.41 19.18
C SER A 222 -12.95 -12.26 17.93
N LYS A 223 -12.94 -13.60 18.06
CA LYS A 223 -12.94 -14.52 16.91
C LYS A 223 -14.25 -14.42 16.11
N LEU A 224 -15.39 -14.32 16.79
CA LEU A 224 -16.70 -14.14 16.16
C LEU A 224 -16.78 -12.79 15.44
N ALA A 225 -16.26 -11.72 16.05
CA ALA A 225 -16.14 -10.40 15.41
C ALA A 225 -15.16 -10.43 14.21
N HIS A 226 -14.05 -11.14 14.33
CA HIS A 226 -13.07 -11.28 13.24
C HIS A 226 -13.62 -12.07 12.05
N ALA A 227 -14.56 -13.00 12.25
CA ALA A 227 -15.26 -13.64 11.15
C ALA A 227 -16.07 -12.62 10.30
N LEU A 228 -16.60 -11.57 10.93
CA LEU A 228 -17.24 -10.46 10.23
C LEU A 228 -16.21 -9.67 9.41
N MET A 229 -15.02 -9.42 9.96
CA MET A 229 -13.92 -8.76 9.25
C MET A 229 -13.63 -9.43 7.91
N LEU A 230 -13.52 -10.77 7.87
CA LEU A 230 -13.26 -11.51 6.63
C LEU A 230 -14.32 -11.23 5.55
N SER A 231 -15.61 -11.16 5.92
CA SER A 231 -16.68 -10.83 4.99
C SER A 231 -16.60 -9.38 4.47
N MET A 232 -16.10 -8.45 5.29
CA MET A 232 -15.88 -7.06 4.88
C MET A 232 -14.66 -6.89 3.97
N ILE A 233 -13.61 -7.69 4.17
CA ILE A 233 -12.44 -7.68 3.29
C ILE A 233 -12.87 -7.98 1.85
N GLU A 234 -13.72 -8.99 1.68
CA GLU A 234 -14.19 -9.42 0.36
C GLU A 234 -15.11 -8.40 -0.30
N GLY A 235 -16.04 -7.79 0.46
CA GLY A 235 -17.05 -6.90 -0.11
C GLY A 235 -16.65 -5.42 -0.20
N VAL A 236 -15.93 -4.91 0.79
CA VAL A 236 -15.71 -3.46 0.98
C VAL A 236 -14.28 -3.09 0.65
N VAL A 237 -13.30 -3.75 1.27
CA VAL A 237 -11.89 -3.39 1.10
C VAL A 237 -11.41 -3.68 -0.32
N LYS A 238 -11.70 -4.87 -0.86
CA LYS A 238 -11.36 -5.20 -2.25
C LYS A 238 -12.03 -4.25 -3.25
N LYS A 239 -13.27 -3.84 -2.99
CA LYS A 239 -13.99 -2.88 -3.82
C LYS A 239 -13.31 -1.51 -3.79
N ALA A 240 -13.01 -0.99 -2.60
CA ALA A 240 -12.32 0.29 -2.43
C ALA A 240 -10.93 0.28 -3.08
N CYS A 241 -10.15 -0.80 -2.92
CA CYS A 241 -8.89 -1.00 -3.63
C CYS A 241 -9.06 -0.93 -5.15
N SER A 242 -10.08 -1.61 -5.69
CA SER A 242 -10.31 -1.68 -7.13
C SER A 242 -10.71 -0.32 -7.69
N GLU A 243 -11.62 0.38 -7.01
CA GLU A 243 -12.06 1.73 -7.38
C GLU A 243 -10.89 2.73 -7.32
N GLY A 244 -10.09 2.70 -6.25
CA GLY A 244 -8.89 3.54 -6.12
C GLY A 244 -7.87 3.27 -7.23
N ALA A 245 -7.59 1.99 -7.52
CA ALA A 245 -6.69 1.61 -8.60
C ALA A 245 -7.20 2.07 -9.98
N SER A 246 -8.51 2.02 -10.23
CA SER A 246 -9.12 2.53 -11.46
C SER A 246 -8.91 4.04 -11.63
N VAL A 247 -9.08 4.83 -10.57
CA VAL A 247 -8.84 6.28 -10.60
C VAL A 247 -7.40 6.60 -10.96
N TRP A 248 -6.43 5.94 -10.31
CA TRP A 248 -5.00 6.19 -10.57
C TRP A 248 -4.58 5.77 -11.99
N ASN A 249 -5.13 4.68 -12.51
CA ASN A 249 -4.87 4.26 -13.89
C ASN A 249 -5.38 5.31 -14.89
N GLN A 250 -6.52 5.95 -14.61
CA GLN A 250 -7.04 7.01 -15.46
C GLN A 250 -6.15 8.27 -15.41
N GLU A 251 -5.71 8.70 -14.22
CA GLU A 251 -4.78 9.83 -14.06
C GLU A 251 -3.46 9.60 -14.82
N ASN A 252 -2.93 8.37 -14.80
CA ASN A 252 -1.69 8.01 -15.49
C ASN A 252 -1.85 8.05 -17.02
N LEU A 253 -3.02 7.66 -17.55
CA LEU A 253 -3.33 7.78 -18.98
C LEU A 253 -3.50 9.24 -19.42
N GLU A 254 -4.14 10.07 -18.59
CA GLU A 254 -4.35 11.49 -18.89
C GLU A 254 -3.07 12.33 -18.79
N SER A 255 -2.17 11.99 -17.88
CA SER A 255 -0.86 12.64 -17.74
C SER A 255 0.13 12.24 -18.84
N GLY A 256 0.13 10.97 -19.29
CA GLY A 256 0.94 10.52 -20.42
C GLY A 256 0.57 11.17 -21.77
N ASN A 257 -0.70 11.53 -21.95
CA ASN A 257 -1.17 12.20 -23.17
C ASN A 257 -0.86 13.71 -23.21
N LYS A 258 -0.47 14.33 -22.09
CA LYS A 258 -0.10 15.76 -22.04
C LYS A 258 1.38 16.04 -22.36
N SER A 259 2.17 15.00 -22.64
CA SER A 259 3.61 15.09 -22.91
C SER A 259 4.03 14.96 -24.39
N GLU A 260 3.11 15.05 -25.35
CA GLU A 260 3.50 15.33 -26.74
C GLU A 260 3.66 16.86 -26.92
N PRO A 261 4.88 17.38 -27.17
CA PRO A 261 5.02 18.78 -27.52
C PRO A 261 4.41 18.99 -28.91
N ASP A 262 3.61 20.05 -29.04
CA ASP A 262 3.13 20.55 -30.32
C ASP A 262 4.30 20.60 -31.31
N LYS A 263 4.20 19.80 -32.38
CA LYS A 263 5.12 19.87 -33.51
C LYS A 263 4.91 21.22 -34.18
N GLU A 264 5.69 22.20 -33.75
CA GLU A 264 5.78 23.51 -34.38
C GLU A 264 6.15 23.31 -35.86
N GLN A 265 5.18 23.52 -36.74
CA GLN A 265 5.37 23.45 -38.18
C GLN A 265 6.32 24.56 -38.61
N ILE A 266 7.58 24.21 -38.81
CA ILE A 266 8.56 25.07 -39.48
C ILE A 266 8.06 25.28 -40.92
N ARG A 267 7.51 26.46 -41.20
CA ARG A 267 7.25 26.91 -42.58
C ARG A 267 8.58 27.21 -43.27
N PRO A 268 8.78 26.80 -44.54
CA PRO A 268 9.96 27.21 -45.29
C PRO A 268 9.83 28.69 -45.66
N VAL A 269 10.80 29.48 -45.22
CA VAL A 269 10.97 30.87 -45.68
C VAL A 269 11.49 30.84 -47.11
N GLY A 270 10.81 31.59 -47.98
CA GLY A 270 11.04 31.62 -49.41
C GLY A 270 12.44 32.08 -49.81
N ALA A 271 12.91 31.50 -50.92
CA ALA A 271 14.04 31.98 -51.68
C ALA A 271 13.67 33.27 -52.42
N VAL A 272 14.56 34.27 -52.33
CA VAL A 272 14.75 35.34 -53.31
C VAL A 272 16.23 35.38 -53.63
#